data_AF-A0A1M4VD48-F1
#
_entry.id   AF-A0A1M4VD48-F1
#
_cell.length_a   1.000
_cell.length_b   1.000
_cell.length_c   1.000
_cell.angle_alpha   90.00
_cell.angle_beta   90.00
_cell.angle_gamma   90.00
#
_symmetry.space_group_name_H-M   'P 1'
#
loop_
_entity.id
_entity.type
_entity.pdbx_description
1 polymer ?
#
loop_
_entity_poly.entity_id
_entity_poly.type
_entity_poly.pdbx_seq_one_letter_code
_entity_poly.pdbx_strand_id
1 'polypeptide(L)'
;MSDTSGWVLKKEVVSTPASTLDPVSISLSCQHSDGALLVAEYIIGEMKTNIQSQTCETIRYLLDYKYERLKEWQQLPWYKQLFASMPRPDLITASALWLEKVYKGHSWDHKPLIRDNPSLKAVAVHRKLWTLAKVRAYRQNKKPNDKPPTDSKSYWHKYKKHDYFYDIWSNVHYGYVGLACGFSQELLLRGAGGAQFLDNMTTSGDAPDDVIAVKVGFKLYQDYGDSLATLTSSELMKRLEQASFSDAARDIHLCFHPHRKELENES
;
A
#
# COMPACT_ATOMS: atom_id res chain seq x y z
N MET A 1 -30.44 0.08 -28.71
CA MET A 1 -29.34 0.53 -29.57
C MET A 1 -28.07 0.46 -28.74
N SER A 2 -27.32 -0.61 -28.98
CA SER A 2 -26.11 -1.00 -28.29
C SER A 2 -24.91 -0.53 -29.10
N ASP A 3 -24.12 0.40 -28.55
CA ASP A 3 -22.78 0.65 -29.04
C ASP A 3 -21.82 0.70 -27.86
N THR A 4 -21.03 -0.37 -27.76
CA THR A 4 -20.00 -0.63 -26.75
C THR A 4 -18.64 -0.55 -27.42
N SER A 5 -18.24 0.62 -27.92
CA SER A 5 -16.95 0.82 -28.59
C SER A 5 -15.94 1.57 -27.72
N GLY A 6 -15.83 1.16 -26.46
CA GLY A 6 -14.61 1.36 -25.68
C GLY A 6 -13.61 0.28 -26.08
N TRP A 7 -12.64 0.62 -26.94
CA TRP A 7 -11.61 -0.33 -27.35
C TRP A 7 -10.80 -0.84 -26.15
N VAL A 8 -10.75 -2.16 -25.98
CA VAL A 8 -9.80 -2.86 -25.12
C VAL A 8 -8.77 -3.49 -26.04
N LEU A 9 -7.47 -3.20 -25.85
CA LEU A 9 -6.40 -3.85 -26.60
C LEU A 9 -6.35 -5.34 -26.22
N LYS A 10 -7.03 -6.20 -27.00
CA LYS A 10 -7.11 -7.64 -26.76
C LYS A 10 -5.92 -8.42 -27.34
N LYS A 11 -5.31 -7.92 -28.41
CA LYS A 11 -4.19 -8.56 -29.12
C LYS A 11 -3.50 -7.54 -30.01
N GLU A 12 -2.18 -7.56 -30.01
CA GLU A 12 -1.34 -6.81 -30.95
C GLU A 12 -1.00 -7.74 -32.12
N VAL A 13 -1.30 -7.33 -33.35
CA VAL A 13 -0.95 -8.07 -34.56
C VAL A 13 -0.11 -7.13 -35.42
N VAL A 14 1.12 -7.54 -35.69
CA VAL A 14 2.02 -6.82 -36.60
C VAL A 14 1.83 -7.42 -37.99
N SER A 15 1.38 -6.60 -38.94
CA SER A 15 1.31 -6.95 -40.36
C SER A 15 2.09 -5.94 -41.20
N THR A 16 2.78 -6.41 -42.22
CA THR A 16 3.50 -5.57 -43.18
C THR A 16 2.48 -4.94 -44.16
N PRO A 17 2.45 -3.60 -44.36
CA PRO A 17 1.52 -2.99 -45.30
C PRO A 17 1.89 -3.36 -46.74
N ALA A 18 0.90 -3.80 -47.53
CA ALA A 18 1.00 -4.10 -48.95
C ALA A 18 0.45 -2.96 -49.84
N SER A 19 -0.35 -2.05 -49.30
CA SER A 19 -0.88 -0.88 -50.02
C SER A 19 -1.02 0.37 -49.14
N THR A 20 -1.17 1.55 -49.77
CA THR A 20 -1.41 2.85 -49.10
C THR A 20 -2.80 2.97 -48.48
N LEU A 21 -3.70 2.01 -48.71
CA LEU A 21 -5.05 1.93 -48.13
C LEU A 21 -5.11 0.96 -46.95
N ASP A 22 -4.01 0.29 -46.62
CA ASP A 22 -3.98 -0.67 -45.53
C ASP A 22 -4.07 0.05 -44.17
N PRO A 23 -4.77 -0.54 -43.19
CA PRO A 23 -4.88 0.06 -41.86
C PRO A 23 -3.49 0.17 -41.23
N VAL A 24 -3.01 1.39 -41.10
CA VAL A 24 -1.79 1.70 -40.35
C VAL A 24 -2.13 1.57 -38.86
N SER A 25 -1.51 0.59 -38.20
CA SER A 25 -1.54 0.49 -36.74
C SER A 25 -0.66 1.61 -36.17
N ILE A 26 -1.26 2.73 -35.79
CA ILE A 26 -0.56 3.78 -35.06
C ILE A 26 -0.47 3.33 -33.59
N SER A 27 0.66 2.76 -33.21
CA SER A 27 0.96 2.49 -31.79
C SER A 27 1.27 3.81 -31.09
N LEU A 28 0.24 4.43 -30.50
CA LEU A 28 0.42 5.53 -29.56
C LEU A 28 1.03 4.98 -28.26
N SER A 29 2.32 5.23 -28.06
CA SER A 29 3.00 4.86 -26.81
C SER A 29 2.44 5.69 -25.64
N CYS A 30 2.07 5.03 -24.55
CA CYS A 30 1.62 5.69 -23.34
C CYS A 30 2.70 6.64 -22.78
N GLN A 31 2.33 7.88 -22.47
CA GLN A 31 3.28 8.89 -21.95
C GLN A 31 3.43 8.85 -20.42
N HIS A 32 2.59 8.07 -19.72
CA HIS A 32 2.72 7.92 -18.26
C HIS A 32 3.97 7.11 -17.90
N SER A 33 4.84 7.73 -17.11
CA SER A 33 6.00 7.07 -16.53
C SER A 33 5.57 5.96 -15.56
N ASP A 34 6.51 5.06 -15.24
CA ASP A 34 6.32 4.06 -14.18
C ASP A 34 6.50 4.71 -12.79
N GLY A 35 5.62 5.67 -12.48
CA GLY A 35 5.67 6.49 -11.26
C GLY A 35 5.59 5.69 -9.96
N ALA A 36 5.01 4.49 -9.98
CA ALA A 36 4.95 3.62 -8.81
C ALA A 36 6.35 3.15 -8.34
N LEU A 37 7.38 3.19 -9.20
CA LEU A 37 8.76 2.95 -8.77
C LEU A 37 9.26 4.02 -7.78
N LEU A 38 8.83 5.27 -7.94
CA LEU A 38 9.18 6.37 -7.03
C LEU A 38 8.43 6.24 -5.69
N VAL A 39 7.18 5.78 -5.72
CA VAL A 39 6.43 5.51 -4.48
C VAL A 39 7.02 4.32 -3.73
N ALA A 40 7.41 3.26 -4.45
CA ALA A 40 8.12 2.12 -3.90
C ALA A 40 9.46 2.53 -3.26
N GLU A 41 10.22 3.42 -3.92
CA GLU A 41 11.47 3.96 -3.37
C GLU A 41 11.23 4.74 -2.07
N TYR A 42 10.22 5.63 -2.08
CA TYR A 42 9.80 6.37 -0.90
C TYR A 42 9.47 5.43 0.27
N ILE A 43 8.63 4.42 0.05
CA ILE A 43 8.24 3.47 1.08
C ILE A 43 9.42 2.65 1.60
N ILE A 44 10.35 2.23 0.73
CA ILE A 44 11.56 1.52 1.18
C ILE A 44 12.40 2.46 2.06
N GLY A 45 12.49 3.75 1.73
CA GLY A 45 13.14 4.76 2.58
C GLY A 45 12.47 4.92 3.94
N GLU A 46 11.14 4.96 3.98
CA GLU A 46 10.35 4.98 5.22
C GLU A 46 10.58 3.72 6.06
N MET A 47 10.62 2.53 5.43
CA MET A 47 10.96 1.29 6.14
C MET A 47 12.35 1.38 6.77
N LYS A 48 13.37 1.74 5.98
CA LYS A 48 14.77 1.87 6.45
C LYS A 48 14.88 2.80 7.65
N THR A 49 14.20 3.94 7.59
CA THR A 49 14.21 4.93 8.67
C THR A 49 13.46 4.41 9.90
N ASN A 50 12.27 3.85 9.72
CA ASN A 50 11.37 3.53 10.83
C ASN A 50 11.82 2.30 11.62
N ILE A 51 12.48 1.32 10.99
CA ILE A 51 13.03 0.17 11.73
C ILE A 51 14.19 0.54 12.66
N GLN A 52 14.87 1.67 12.40
CA GLN A 52 15.95 2.21 13.21
C GLN A 52 15.45 3.23 14.24
N SER A 53 14.14 3.50 14.29
CA SER A 53 13.57 4.48 15.21
C SER A 53 13.56 3.97 16.65
N GLN A 54 13.64 4.91 17.61
CA GLN A 54 13.47 4.62 19.04
C GLN A 54 12.15 3.91 19.33
N THR A 55 11.08 4.26 18.60
CA THR A 55 9.77 3.60 18.75
C THR A 55 9.89 2.11 18.41
N CYS A 56 10.52 1.77 17.28
CA CYS A 56 10.69 0.38 16.89
C CYS A 56 11.59 -0.40 17.85
N GLU A 57 12.68 0.22 18.31
CA GLU A 57 13.56 -0.36 19.34
C GLU A 57 12.81 -0.63 20.66
N THR A 58 12.01 0.33 21.11
CA THR A 58 11.23 0.21 22.35
C THR A 58 10.18 -0.89 22.23
N ILE A 59 9.46 -0.94 21.11
CA ILE A 59 8.50 -2.00 20.84
C ILE A 59 9.20 -3.37 20.82
N ARG A 60 10.35 -3.46 20.13
CA ARG A 60 11.15 -4.69 20.08
C ARG A 60 11.55 -5.14 21.48
N TYR A 61 12.04 -4.24 22.33
CA TYR A 61 12.37 -4.55 23.72
C TYR A 61 11.14 -5.03 24.54
N LEU A 62 9.98 -4.39 24.38
CA LEU A 62 8.75 -4.78 25.08
C LEU A 62 8.26 -6.18 24.68
N LEU A 63 8.50 -6.58 23.43
CA LEU A 63 8.08 -7.85 22.85
C LEU A 63 9.14 -8.97 22.97
N ASP A 64 10.42 -8.62 22.95
CA ASP A 64 11.56 -9.54 23.01
C ASP A 64 11.86 -10.00 24.44
N TYR A 65 10.87 -10.67 25.01
CA TYR A 65 10.96 -11.15 26.37
C TYR A 65 11.98 -12.29 26.55
N LYS A 66 12.33 -13.05 25.49
CA LYS A 66 13.17 -14.26 25.60
C LYS A 66 14.67 -13.96 25.53
N TYR A 67 15.10 -12.95 24.79
CA TYR A 67 16.53 -12.73 24.59
C TYR A 67 17.12 -11.70 25.56
N GLU A 68 16.51 -10.52 25.68
CA GLU A 68 17.10 -9.43 26.49
C GLU A 68 16.53 -9.40 27.90
N ARG A 69 15.22 -9.18 28.04
CA ARG A 69 14.58 -8.98 29.35
C ARG A 69 14.71 -10.18 30.28
N LEU A 70 14.50 -11.40 29.76
CA LEU A 70 14.67 -12.62 30.56
C LEU A 70 16.13 -12.82 30.97
N LYS A 71 17.09 -12.51 30.09
CA LYS A 71 18.53 -12.62 30.39
C LYS A 71 18.94 -11.62 31.47
N GLU A 72 18.46 -10.38 31.38
CA GLU A 72 18.66 -9.36 32.42
C GLU A 72 18.07 -9.79 33.77
N TRP A 73 16.84 -10.33 33.77
CA TRP A 73 16.20 -10.85 34.98
C TRP A 73 16.96 -12.05 35.57
N GLN A 74 17.45 -12.96 34.72
CA GLN A 74 18.26 -14.11 35.13
C GLN A 74 19.60 -13.72 35.74
N GLN A 75 20.16 -12.57 35.36
CA GLN A 75 21.40 -12.03 35.93
C GLN A 75 21.20 -11.32 37.27
N LEU A 76 19.96 -11.08 37.70
CA LEU A 76 19.70 -10.47 39.00
C LEU A 76 20.13 -11.41 40.14
N PRO A 77 20.66 -10.87 41.26
CA PRO A 77 20.84 -11.63 42.48
C PRO A 77 19.53 -12.31 42.92
N TRP A 78 19.62 -13.53 43.46
CA TRP A 78 18.45 -14.36 43.81
C TRP A 78 17.39 -13.63 44.65
N TYR A 79 17.81 -12.78 45.60
CA TYR A 79 16.89 -12.04 46.45
C TYR A 79 16.10 -10.97 45.68
N LYS A 80 16.65 -10.40 44.61
CA LYS A 80 15.91 -9.48 43.72
C LYS A 80 14.92 -10.23 42.84
N GLN A 81 15.24 -11.45 42.40
CA GLN A 81 14.34 -12.29 41.61
C GLN A 81 13.08 -12.69 42.39
N LEU A 82 13.14 -12.73 43.73
CA LEU A 82 11.97 -13.03 44.58
C LEU A 82 10.93 -11.90 44.60
N PHE A 83 11.34 -10.66 44.34
CA PHE A 83 10.44 -9.49 44.39
C PHE A 83 10.24 -8.83 43.00
N ALA A 84 11.10 -9.12 42.02
CA ALA A 84 10.94 -8.69 40.64
C ALA A 84 10.17 -9.74 39.85
N SER A 85 9.01 -9.34 39.29
CA SER A 85 8.21 -10.24 38.44
C SER A 85 9.00 -10.69 37.21
N MET A 86 8.88 -11.98 36.86
CA MET A 86 9.46 -12.52 35.63
C MET A 86 8.91 -11.75 34.42
N PRO A 87 9.78 -11.21 33.56
CA PRO A 87 9.35 -10.41 32.42
C PRO A 87 8.52 -11.24 31.43
N ARG A 88 7.43 -10.65 30.94
CA ARG A 88 6.56 -11.18 29.88
C ARG A 88 6.40 -10.11 28.79
N PRO A 89 6.02 -10.48 27.55
CA PRO A 89 5.72 -9.50 26.50
C PRO A 89 4.69 -8.49 26.98
N ASP A 90 4.98 -7.21 26.82
CA ASP A 90 4.02 -6.14 27.09
C ASP A 90 3.32 -5.73 25.80
N LEU A 91 2.37 -6.56 25.38
CA LEU A 91 1.61 -6.35 24.14
C LEU A 91 0.81 -5.05 24.15
N ILE A 92 0.28 -4.64 25.31
CA ILE A 92 -0.57 -3.45 25.40
C ILE A 92 0.27 -2.21 25.15
N THR A 93 1.40 -2.06 25.85
CA THR A 93 2.29 -0.90 25.68
C THR A 93 2.97 -0.90 24.30
N ALA A 94 3.42 -2.06 23.83
CA ALA A 94 4.01 -2.17 22.48
C ALA A 94 3.01 -1.74 21.40
N SER A 95 1.77 -2.24 21.50
CA SER A 95 0.74 -1.87 20.56
C SER A 95 0.39 -0.37 20.71
N ALA A 96 0.36 0.20 21.93
CA ALA A 96 0.16 1.63 22.23
C ALA A 96 1.08 2.54 21.42
N LEU A 97 2.37 2.23 21.49
CA LEU A 97 3.40 2.96 20.76
C LEU A 97 3.24 2.80 19.24
N TRP A 98 2.84 1.62 18.78
CA TRP A 98 2.60 1.38 17.36
C TRP A 98 1.40 2.16 16.83
N LEU A 99 0.24 2.12 17.50
CA LEU A 99 -0.96 2.84 17.07
C LEU A 99 -0.71 4.34 17.01
N GLU A 100 0.00 4.91 17.99
CA GLU A 100 0.37 6.33 17.98
C GLU A 100 1.11 6.73 16.70
N LYS A 101 1.85 5.82 16.07
CA LYS A 101 2.56 6.11 14.81
C LYS A 101 1.69 5.95 13.58
N VAL A 102 0.90 4.88 13.50
CA VAL A 102 0.12 4.54 12.29
C VAL A 102 -1.24 5.21 12.24
N TYR A 103 -1.71 5.79 13.36
CA TYR A 103 -3.01 6.44 13.41
C TYR A 103 -3.09 7.61 12.43
N LYS A 104 -4.30 7.87 11.94
CA LYS A 104 -4.56 8.89 10.93
C LYS A 104 -3.95 10.25 11.31
N GLY A 105 -3.15 10.81 10.40
CA GLY A 105 -2.46 12.09 10.57
C GLY A 105 -1.14 12.03 11.34
N HIS A 106 -0.71 10.85 11.78
CA HIS A 106 0.58 10.66 12.46
C HIS A 106 1.69 10.28 11.48
N SER A 107 2.91 10.15 12.00
CA SER A 107 4.14 10.06 11.19
C SER A 107 4.20 8.85 10.27
N TRP A 108 3.47 7.77 10.55
CA TRP A 108 3.42 6.58 9.69
C TRP A 108 2.06 6.42 8.98
N ASP A 109 1.20 7.44 9.00
CA ASP A 109 0.04 7.51 8.10
C ASP A 109 0.52 7.91 6.70
N HIS A 110 1.00 6.94 5.93
CA HIS A 110 1.59 7.20 4.61
C HIS A 110 0.58 7.63 3.56
N LYS A 111 -0.74 7.47 3.81
CA LYS A 111 -1.78 7.83 2.84
C LYS A 111 -1.73 9.31 2.46
N PRO A 112 -1.82 10.29 3.40
CA PRO A 112 -1.61 11.70 3.09
C PRO A 112 -0.19 11.99 2.63
N LEU A 113 0.83 11.33 3.18
CA LEU A 113 2.23 11.58 2.82
C LEU A 113 2.49 11.25 1.34
N ILE A 114 1.92 10.18 0.81
CA ILE A 114 2.03 9.83 -0.62
C ILE A 114 1.15 10.75 -1.48
N ARG A 115 -0.10 10.96 -1.05
CA ARG A 115 -1.09 11.76 -1.79
C ARG A 115 -0.64 13.21 -2.00
N ASP A 116 -0.05 13.81 -0.97
CA ASP A 116 0.22 15.25 -0.92
C ASP A 116 1.70 15.57 -1.21
N ASN A 117 2.58 14.57 -1.30
CA ASN A 117 3.97 14.76 -1.71
C ASN A 117 4.04 15.27 -3.16
N PRO A 118 4.62 16.46 -3.42
CA PRO A 118 4.65 17.06 -4.74
C PRO A 118 5.30 16.17 -5.82
N SER A 119 6.39 15.50 -5.48
CA SER A 119 7.13 14.64 -6.41
C SER A 119 6.35 13.38 -6.74
N LEU A 120 5.71 12.75 -5.75
CA LEU A 120 4.88 11.55 -5.98
C LEU A 120 3.57 11.91 -6.70
N LYS A 121 2.99 13.07 -6.39
CA LYS A 121 1.81 13.58 -7.08
C LYS A 121 2.07 13.92 -8.54
N ALA A 122 3.27 14.41 -8.87
CA ALA A 122 3.64 14.74 -10.25
C ALA A 122 3.68 13.51 -11.18
N VAL A 123 3.88 12.31 -10.64
CA VAL A 123 3.92 11.05 -11.38
C VAL A 123 2.68 10.18 -11.17
N ALA A 124 1.65 10.73 -10.52
CA ALA A 124 0.39 10.04 -10.33
C ALA A 124 -0.44 10.05 -11.62
N VAL A 125 -1.28 9.04 -11.79
CA VAL A 125 -2.23 8.97 -12.89
C VAL A 125 -3.60 9.45 -12.44
N HIS A 126 -4.31 10.13 -13.35
CA HIS A 126 -5.69 10.52 -13.12
C HIS A 126 -6.59 9.29 -13.24
N ARG A 127 -7.36 8.97 -12.19
CA ARG A 127 -8.42 7.94 -12.24
C ARG A 127 -9.71 8.44 -11.61
N LYS A 128 -10.84 7.90 -12.06
CA LYS A 128 -12.12 8.06 -11.35
C LYS A 128 -12.09 7.17 -10.12
N LEU A 129 -12.35 7.72 -8.94
CA LEU A 129 -12.43 6.93 -7.69
C LEU A 129 -13.68 6.04 -7.65
N TRP A 130 -14.67 6.36 -8.47
CA TRP A 130 -15.90 5.59 -8.55
C TRP A 130 -15.77 4.51 -9.60
N THR A 131 -16.21 3.30 -9.25
CA THR A 131 -16.34 2.21 -10.23
C THR A 131 -17.28 2.62 -11.36
N LEU A 132 -17.10 2.05 -12.55
CA LEU A 132 -18.00 2.31 -13.69
C LEU A 132 -19.47 2.06 -13.34
N ALA A 133 -19.75 1.05 -12.50
CA ALA A 133 -21.09 0.78 -11.99
C ALA A 133 -21.64 1.95 -11.15
N LYS A 134 -20.84 2.49 -10.22
CA LYS A 134 -21.22 3.66 -9.42
C LYS A 134 -21.42 4.91 -10.28
N VAL A 135 -20.55 5.15 -11.26
CA VAL A 135 -20.69 6.28 -12.20
C VAL A 135 -21.97 6.14 -13.02
N ARG A 136 -22.28 4.95 -13.54
CA ARG A 136 -23.52 4.69 -14.29
C ARG A 136 -24.78 4.87 -13.43
N ALA A 137 -24.77 4.32 -12.21
CA ALA A 137 -25.87 4.44 -11.27
C ALA A 137 -26.15 5.90 -10.87
N TYR A 138 -25.08 6.68 -10.64
CA TYR A 138 -25.19 8.12 -10.40
C TYR A 138 -25.80 8.85 -11.58
N ARG A 139 -25.32 8.60 -12.80
CA ARG A 139 -25.88 9.25 -14.01
C ARG A 139 -27.37 8.96 -14.20
N GLN A 140 -27.82 7.75 -13.84
CA GLN A 140 -29.23 7.36 -13.96
C GLN A 140 -30.13 7.98 -12.88
N ASN A 141 -29.59 8.23 -11.67
CA ASN A 141 -30.39 8.60 -10.50
C ASN A 141 -29.91 9.89 -9.81
N LYS A 142 -29.22 10.78 -10.54
CA LYS A 142 -28.62 12.01 -10.01
C LYS A 142 -29.69 12.93 -9.43
N LYS A 143 -29.53 13.31 -8.16
CA LYS A 143 -30.33 14.36 -7.52
C LYS A 143 -29.63 15.73 -7.60
N PRO A 144 -30.36 16.85 -7.45
CA PRO A 144 -29.81 18.20 -7.61
C PRO A 144 -28.58 18.53 -6.75
N ASN A 145 -28.37 17.81 -5.64
CA ASN A 145 -27.27 18.06 -4.69
C ASN A 145 -26.27 16.89 -4.58
N ASP A 146 -26.36 15.86 -5.44
CA ASP A 146 -25.43 14.73 -5.35
C ASP A 146 -24.05 15.14 -5.87
N LYS A 147 -23.02 14.89 -5.06
CA LYS A 147 -21.62 15.13 -5.43
C LYS A 147 -21.26 14.27 -6.66
N PRO A 148 -20.66 14.84 -7.71
CA PRO A 148 -20.29 14.09 -8.90
C PRO A 148 -19.21 13.03 -8.58
N PRO A 149 -19.01 12.05 -9.49
CA PRO A 149 -17.90 11.13 -9.40
C PRO A 149 -16.59 11.87 -9.15
N THR A 150 -15.91 11.50 -8.08
CA THR A 150 -14.68 12.18 -7.67
C THR A 150 -13.52 11.59 -8.45
N ASP A 151 -12.77 12.49 -9.08
CA ASP A 151 -11.52 12.16 -9.72
C ASP A 151 -10.38 12.22 -8.70
N SER A 152 -9.42 11.31 -8.83
CA SER A 152 -8.14 11.39 -8.14
C SER A 152 -7.03 11.66 -9.13
N LYS A 153 -6.16 12.60 -8.77
CA LYS A 153 -4.92 12.94 -9.50
C LYS A 153 -3.67 12.66 -8.68
N SER A 154 -3.79 11.89 -7.60
CA SER A 154 -2.68 11.66 -6.67
C SER A 154 -2.68 10.31 -5.95
N TYR A 155 -3.72 9.48 -6.14
CA TYR A 155 -3.91 8.26 -5.34
C TYR A 155 -3.44 7.01 -6.09
N TRP A 156 -3.17 7.13 -7.38
CA TRP A 156 -2.86 6.01 -8.26
C TRP A 156 -1.55 6.26 -8.98
N HIS A 157 -0.71 5.23 -9.06
CA HIS A 157 0.58 5.30 -9.71
C HIS A 157 0.79 4.11 -10.63
N LYS A 158 1.25 4.39 -11.86
CA LYS A 158 1.45 3.36 -12.88
C LYS A 158 2.74 2.58 -12.66
N TYR A 159 2.69 1.28 -12.89
CA TYR A 159 3.83 0.43 -13.20
C TYR A 159 3.46 -0.58 -14.28
N LYS A 160 4.22 -0.60 -15.38
CA LYS A 160 3.95 -1.46 -16.54
C LYS A 160 2.50 -1.30 -17.02
N LYS A 161 1.67 -2.33 -16.81
CA LYS A 161 0.28 -2.42 -17.27
C LYS A 161 -0.74 -2.14 -16.17
N HIS A 162 -0.30 -1.83 -14.95
CA HIS A 162 -1.19 -1.67 -13.80
C HIS A 162 -1.02 -0.31 -13.12
N ASP A 163 -2.12 0.20 -12.57
CA ASP A 163 -2.14 1.31 -11.63
C ASP A 163 -2.31 0.76 -10.22
N TYR A 164 -1.55 1.30 -9.27
CA TYR A 164 -1.50 0.88 -7.88
C TYR A 164 -2.10 1.95 -6.97
N PHE A 165 -3.06 1.57 -6.14
CA PHE A 165 -3.70 2.47 -5.20
C PHE A 165 -2.80 2.74 -3.99
N TYR A 166 -2.84 3.98 -3.51
CA TYR A 166 -1.95 4.47 -2.46
C TYR A 166 -1.99 3.71 -1.13
N ASP A 167 -3.10 3.00 -0.82
CA ASP A 167 -3.24 2.21 0.41
C ASP A 167 -2.34 0.97 0.43
N ILE A 168 -1.98 0.41 -0.74
CA ILE A 168 -1.07 -0.74 -0.84
C ILE A 168 0.26 -0.41 -0.15
N TRP A 169 0.79 0.79 -0.40
CA TRP A 169 2.10 1.24 0.06
C TRP A 169 2.21 1.29 1.59
N SER A 170 1.22 1.87 2.25
CA SER A 170 1.12 1.92 3.72
C SER A 170 1.07 0.51 4.31
N ASN A 171 0.27 -0.37 3.73
CA ASN A 171 0.09 -1.73 4.23
C ASN A 171 1.34 -2.59 4.07
N VAL A 172 2.08 -2.46 2.95
CA VAL A 172 3.40 -3.11 2.80
C VAL A 172 4.36 -2.62 3.88
N HIS A 173 4.38 -1.30 4.16
CA HIS A 173 5.18 -0.71 5.24
C HIS A 173 4.82 -1.30 6.60
N TYR A 174 3.54 -1.35 6.96
CA TYR A 174 3.09 -1.90 8.24
C TYR A 174 3.46 -3.37 8.41
N GLY A 175 3.35 -4.16 7.34
CA GLY A 175 3.79 -5.55 7.35
C GLY A 175 5.30 -5.68 7.62
N TYR A 176 6.12 -4.91 6.91
CA TYR A 176 7.57 -4.96 7.06
C TYR A 176 8.03 -4.47 8.43
N VAL A 177 7.67 -3.24 8.78
CA VAL A 177 8.14 -2.57 9.99
C VAL A 177 7.55 -3.22 11.22
N GLY A 178 6.32 -3.74 11.16
CA GLY A 178 5.70 -4.46 12.27
C GLY A 178 6.51 -5.68 12.68
N LEU A 179 6.94 -6.50 11.72
CA LEU A 179 7.81 -7.65 12.00
C LEU A 179 9.19 -7.20 12.50
N ALA A 180 9.76 -6.16 11.89
CA ALA A 180 11.04 -5.61 12.33
C ALA A 180 11.01 -5.15 13.79
N CYS A 181 9.90 -4.56 14.25
CA CYS A 181 9.73 -4.15 15.64
C CYS A 181 9.34 -5.31 16.58
N GLY A 182 9.23 -6.55 16.08
CA GLY A 182 9.04 -7.75 16.91
C GLY A 182 7.59 -8.22 17.04
N PHE A 183 6.63 -7.62 16.33
CA PHE A 183 5.26 -8.16 16.30
C PHE A 183 5.21 -9.49 15.54
N SER A 184 4.28 -10.37 15.93
CA SER A 184 4.02 -11.59 15.17
C SER A 184 3.14 -11.32 13.95
N GLN A 185 3.27 -12.15 12.91
CA GLN A 185 2.37 -12.09 11.75
C GLN A 185 0.90 -12.26 12.16
N GLU A 186 0.62 -13.14 13.14
CA GLU A 186 -0.74 -13.32 13.64
C GLU A 186 -1.28 -12.01 14.21
N LEU A 187 -0.52 -11.33 15.05
CA LEU A 187 -0.95 -10.08 15.69
C LEU A 187 -1.13 -8.95 14.66
N LEU A 188 -0.24 -8.85 13.67
CA LEU A 188 -0.35 -7.85 12.59
C LEU A 188 -1.50 -8.13 11.62
N LEU A 189 -1.95 -9.38 11.51
CA LEU A 189 -3.11 -9.76 10.69
C LEU A 189 -4.42 -9.82 11.48
N ARG A 190 -4.36 -9.84 12.83
CA ARG A 190 -5.54 -9.92 13.68
C ARG A 190 -6.20 -8.55 13.76
N GLY A 191 -7.17 -8.31 12.88
CA GLY A 191 -8.17 -7.25 13.06
C GLY A 191 -9.27 -7.69 14.04
N ALA A 192 -9.73 -6.73 14.86
CA ALA A 192 -10.94 -6.77 15.72
C ALA A 192 -11.31 -8.11 16.39
N GLY A 193 -10.71 -8.43 17.54
CA GLY A 193 -11.14 -9.55 18.38
C GLY A 193 -10.51 -9.66 19.78
N GLY A 194 -9.76 -8.68 20.29
CA GLY A 194 -9.16 -8.79 21.62
C GLY A 194 -8.42 -7.52 22.06
N ALA A 195 -9.13 -6.67 22.82
CA ALA A 195 -8.79 -5.32 23.22
C ALA A 195 -8.87 -4.30 22.06
N GLN A 196 -9.77 -3.33 22.22
CA GLN A 196 -10.08 -2.23 21.28
C GLN A 196 -8.83 -1.48 20.76
N PHE A 197 -7.75 -1.56 21.54
CA PHE A 197 -6.43 -1.04 21.25
C PHE A 197 -5.62 -1.94 20.28
N LEU A 198 -5.51 -3.25 20.54
CA LEU A 198 -4.80 -4.20 19.67
C LEU A 198 -5.54 -4.39 18.34
N ASP A 199 -6.88 -4.30 18.39
CA ASP A 199 -7.77 -4.42 17.25
C ASP A 199 -7.52 -3.40 16.13
N ASN A 200 -6.91 -2.25 16.47
CA ASN A 200 -6.60 -1.16 15.57
C ASN A 200 -5.13 -1.07 15.16
N MET A 201 -4.33 -2.11 15.44
CA MET A 201 -2.89 -2.07 15.21
C MET A 201 -2.51 -1.64 13.79
N THR A 202 -3.30 -1.90 12.76
CA THR A 202 -2.97 -1.45 11.39
C THR A 202 -3.94 -0.40 10.84
N THR A 203 -5.03 -0.07 11.53
CA THR A 203 -6.17 0.74 11.01
C THR A 203 -6.69 0.32 9.61
N SER A 204 -6.23 -0.83 9.09
CA SER A 204 -6.36 -1.27 7.70
C SER A 204 -6.80 -2.74 7.58
N GLY A 205 -7.27 -3.35 8.66
CA GLY A 205 -7.62 -4.78 8.68
C GLY A 205 -8.91 -5.15 7.92
N ASP A 206 -9.63 -4.19 7.33
CA ASP A 206 -11.01 -4.40 6.90
C ASP A 206 -11.14 -4.91 5.45
N ALA A 207 -10.16 -4.66 4.57
CA ALA A 207 -10.24 -5.05 3.16
C ALA A 207 -9.31 -6.24 2.81
N PRO A 208 -9.75 -7.21 2.00
CA PRO A 208 -8.91 -8.34 1.57
C PRO A 208 -7.58 -7.92 0.93
N ASP A 209 -7.55 -6.79 0.21
CA ASP A 209 -6.34 -6.26 -0.43
C ASP A 209 -5.31 -5.71 0.57
N ASP A 210 -5.77 -5.18 1.71
CA ASP A 210 -4.88 -4.67 2.75
C ASP A 210 -4.07 -5.81 3.37
N VAL A 211 -4.73 -6.95 3.63
CA VAL A 211 -4.10 -8.19 4.11
C VAL A 211 -3.05 -8.70 3.10
N ILE A 212 -3.32 -8.60 1.80
CA ILE A 212 -2.37 -9.00 0.76
C ILE A 212 -1.14 -8.10 0.78
N ALA A 213 -1.32 -6.79 0.87
CA ALA A 213 -0.22 -5.82 0.95
C ALA A 213 0.63 -6.02 2.22
N VAL A 214 0.00 -6.23 3.39
CA VAL A 214 0.70 -6.58 4.65
C VAL A 214 1.55 -7.84 4.48
N LYS A 215 1.00 -8.89 3.85
CA LYS A 215 1.74 -10.14 3.58
C LYS A 215 2.90 -9.96 2.61
N VAL A 216 2.82 -9.01 1.66
CA VAL A 216 3.97 -8.64 0.83
C VAL A 216 5.07 -8.03 1.71
N GLY A 217 4.71 -7.16 2.65
CA GLY A 217 5.62 -6.62 3.68
C GLY A 217 6.29 -7.72 4.52
N PHE A 218 5.53 -8.74 4.93
CA PHE A 218 6.09 -9.89 5.67
C PHE A 218 7.15 -10.64 4.88
N LYS A 219 6.86 -10.97 3.62
CA LYS A 219 7.79 -11.68 2.74
C LYS A 219 9.06 -10.86 2.50
N LEU A 220 8.93 -9.54 2.39
CA LEU A 220 10.09 -8.65 2.29
C LEU A 220 10.93 -8.72 3.56
N TYR A 221 10.34 -8.63 4.75
CA TYR A 221 11.12 -8.74 5.99
C TYR A 221 11.82 -10.10 6.12
N GLN A 222 11.14 -11.19 5.75
CA GLN A 222 11.72 -12.55 5.76
C GLN A 222 12.96 -12.66 4.88
N ASP A 223 12.98 -11.97 3.73
CA ASP A 223 14.08 -12.07 2.77
C ASP A 223 15.22 -11.06 3.02
N TYR A 224 14.92 -9.92 3.66
CA TYR A 224 15.87 -8.80 3.80
C TYR A 224 16.24 -8.43 5.26
N GLY A 225 15.46 -8.88 6.24
CA GLY A 225 15.68 -8.62 7.66
C GLY A 225 15.86 -7.12 7.99
N ASP A 226 16.75 -6.81 8.93
CA ASP A 226 16.97 -5.43 9.35
C ASP A 226 17.90 -4.64 8.39
N SER A 227 18.53 -5.30 7.42
CA SER A 227 19.56 -4.68 6.58
C SER A 227 18.96 -3.83 5.45
N LEU A 228 17.85 -4.24 4.83
CA LEU A 228 17.21 -3.64 3.61
C LEU A 228 18.19 -3.20 2.49
N ALA A 229 19.47 -3.54 2.59
CA ALA A 229 20.53 -2.87 1.83
C ALA A 229 20.44 -3.19 0.35
N THR A 230 19.89 -4.36 0.03
CA THR A 230 19.72 -4.88 -1.32
C THR A 230 18.28 -4.76 -1.84
N LEU A 231 17.33 -4.31 -1.02
CA LEU A 231 15.94 -4.14 -1.45
C LEU A 231 15.82 -2.92 -2.37
N THR A 232 15.38 -3.16 -3.60
CA THR A 232 15.15 -2.12 -4.62
C THR A 232 13.67 -1.94 -4.92
N SER A 233 13.28 -0.78 -5.45
CA SER A 233 11.90 -0.52 -5.90
C SER A 233 11.42 -1.55 -6.91
N SER A 234 12.29 -2.01 -7.82
CA SER A 234 11.95 -3.01 -8.82
C SER A 234 11.61 -4.38 -8.20
N GLU A 235 12.29 -4.77 -7.13
CA GLU A 235 12.02 -6.03 -6.44
C GLU A 235 10.74 -5.95 -5.59
N LEU A 236 10.48 -4.81 -4.94
CA LEU A 236 9.18 -4.55 -4.32
C LEU A 236 8.05 -4.63 -5.37
N MET A 237 8.20 -3.96 -6.51
CA MET A 237 7.22 -4.00 -7.59
C MET A 237 7.02 -5.42 -8.15
N LYS A 238 8.09 -6.22 -8.27
CA LYS A 238 7.98 -7.62 -8.70
C LYS A 238 7.11 -8.45 -7.76
N ARG A 239 7.21 -8.25 -6.45
CA ARG A 239 6.36 -8.95 -5.47
C ARG A 239 4.91 -8.49 -5.53
N LEU A 240 4.70 -7.19 -5.72
CA LEU A 240 3.36 -6.63 -5.92
C LEU A 240 2.70 -7.15 -7.21
N GLU A 241 3.46 -7.32 -8.29
CA GLU A 241 2.95 -7.93 -9.54
C GLU A 241 2.54 -9.41 -9.32
N GLN A 242 3.29 -10.16 -8.49
CA GLN A 242 2.98 -11.56 -8.16
C GLN A 242 1.81 -11.74 -7.19
N ALA A 243 1.40 -10.67 -6.49
CA ALA A 243 0.28 -10.71 -5.57
C ALA A 243 -1.08 -10.60 -6.29
N SER A 244 -2.11 -11.19 -5.69
CA SER A 244 -3.45 -11.29 -6.27
C SER A 244 -4.41 -10.24 -5.71
N PHE A 245 -4.17 -8.96 -6.04
CA PHE A 245 -5.06 -7.86 -5.67
C PHE A 245 -6.36 -7.86 -6.48
N SER A 246 -7.42 -7.28 -5.89
CA SER A 246 -8.62 -6.88 -6.62
C SER A 246 -8.40 -5.57 -7.39
N ASP A 247 -9.31 -5.28 -8.33
CA ASP A 247 -9.32 -4.05 -9.12
C ASP A 247 -9.49 -2.78 -8.26
N ALA A 248 -9.88 -2.90 -6.98
CA ALA A 248 -9.94 -1.77 -6.07
C ALA A 248 -8.56 -1.27 -5.62
N ALA A 249 -7.57 -2.18 -5.55
CA ALA A 249 -6.22 -1.87 -5.10
C ALA A 249 -5.21 -1.84 -6.26
N ARG A 250 -5.38 -2.72 -7.26
CA ARG A 250 -4.54 -2.75 -8.47
C ARG A 250 -5.40 -3.07 -9.68
N ASP A 251 -5.38 -2.19 -10.68
CA ASP A 251 -6.21 -2.33 -11.87
C ASP A 251 -5.41 -1.99 -13.13
N ILE A 252 -5.92 -2.36 -14.30
CA ILE A 252 -5.27 -2.17 -15.59
C ILE A 252 -5.10 -0.66 -15.85
N HIS A 253 -3.88 -0.27 -16.21
CA HIS A 253 -3.57 1.11 -16.55
C HIS A 253 -4.36 1.56 -17.78
N LEU A 254 -5.06 2.69 -17.64
CA LEU A 254 -5.78 3.32 -18.73
C LEU A 254 -5.02 4.58 -19.16
N CYS A 255 -4.35 4.50 -20.31
CA CYS A 255 -3.76 5.68 -20.94
C CYS A 255 -4.90 6.54 -21.49
N PHE A 256 -5.33 7.54 -20.72
CA PHE A 256 -6.30 8.52 -21.18
C PHE A 256 -5.68 9.38 -22.28
N HIS A 257 -6.16 9.24 -23.51
CA HIS A 257 -5.88 10.21 -24.56
C HIS A 257 -6.59 11.52 -24.18
N PRO A 258 -5.94 12.70 -24.25
CA PRO A 258 -6.46 13.99 -23.75
C PRO A 258 -7.76 14.54 -24.38
N HIS A 259 -8.52 13.74 -25.16
CA HIS A 259 -9.69 14.19 -25.93
C HIS A 259 -10.96 13.33 -25.73
N ARG A 260 -11.05 12.52 -24.68
CA ARG A 260 -12.26 11.72 -24.45
C ARG A 260 -13.32 12.49 -23.65
N LYS A 261 -14.27 13.11 -24.37
CA LYS A 261 -15.41 13.87 -23.84
C LYS A 261 -16.23 13.14 -22.76
N GLU A 262 -16.26 11.80 -22.79
CA GLU A 262 -17.02 10.96 -21.84
C GLU A 262 -16.51 11.02 -20.38
N LEU A 263 -15.30 11.55 -20.18
CA LEU A 263 -14.59 11.58 -18.91
C LEU A 263 -14.41 12.99 -18.35
N GLU A 264 -14.67 14.02 -19.17
CA GLU A 264 -14.78 15.39 -18.72
C GLU A 264 -15.87 15.47 -17.64
N ASN A 265 -15.59 16.20 -16.56
CA ASN A 265 -16.67 16.57 -15.64
C ASN A 265 -17.52 17.57 -16.40
N GLU A 266 -18.80 17.25 -16.63
CA GLU A 266 -19.74 18.21 -17.22
C GLU A 266 -19.73 19.47 -16.37
N SER A 267 -19.37 20.58 -17.00
CA SER A 267 -19.48 21.95 -16.50
C SER A 267 -20.94 22.36 -16.30
#